data_AF-A0A0N0MFN3-F1
#
_entry.id   AF-A0A0N0MFN3-F1
#
_cell.length_a   1.000
_cell.length_b   1.000
_cell.length_c   1.000
_cell.angle_alpha   90.00
_cell.angle_beta   90.00
_cell.angle_gamma   90.00
#
_symmetry.space_group_name_H-M   'P 1'
#
loop_
_entity.id
_entity.type
_entity.pdbx_description
1 polymer ?
#
loop_
_entity_poly.entity_id
_entity_poly.type
_entity_poly.pdbx_seq_one_letter_code
_entity_poly.pdbx_strand_id
1 'polypeptide(L)'
;MAQGLCSSVSRLPNADQRAASLFGADTLSADGAVDAANDYATTLIQPVAPAALRGEQLSSLRGREAATRRRSYNSRMSLARWVTGYVTSLGVPSVTLTRDQKAEMTAEGLTPLDKASWLQAMALEVNRRVSSVSWNASLQAMPPASVMREVATEMAQANYLALQNYRLSLYLATMGATRVAQEEEVAFKDGLTPMPSPTINP
;
A
#
# COMPACT_ATOMS: atom_id res chain seq x y z
N MET A 1 10.49 41.38 -15.30
CA MET A 1 9.27 40.86 -14.65
C MET A 1 8.81 39.67 -15.48
N ALA A 2 8.70 38.41 -15.06
CA ALA A 2 8.64 37.77 -13.76
C ALA A 2 9.44 36.45 -13.82
N GLN A 3 10.58 36.39 -13.14
CA GLN A 3 11.35 35.18 -12.87
C GLN A 3 11.53 35.17 -11.35
N GLY A 4 10.96 34.19 -10.64
CA GLY A 4 11.23 34.03 -9.21
C GLY A 4 10.04 33.83 -8.26
N LEU A 5 8.81 33.67 -8.74
CA LEU A 5 7.66 33.32 -7.87
C LEU A 5 7.12 31.91 -8.10
N CYS A 6 7.30 31.33 -9.30
CA CYS A 6 6.92 29.93 -9.56
C CYS A 6 8.08 28.93 -9.31
N SER A 7 9.30 29.42 -9.08
CA SER A 7 10.46 28.62 -8.69
C SER A 7 10.69 28.58 -7.17
N SER A 8 9.90 29.33 -6.40
CA SER A 8 9.95 29.43 -4.94
C SER A 8 8.79 28.70 -4.25
N VAL A 9 7.97 27.96 -5.00
CA VAL A 9 7.10 26.96 -4.38
C VAL A 9 8.04 25.88 -3.85
N SER A 10 8.12 25.76 -2.52
CA SER A 10 8.88 24.71 -1.83
C SER A 10 8.83 23.39 -2.61
N ARG A 11 9.97 22.74 -2.86
CA ARG A 11 9.98 21.36 -3.40
C ARG A 11 9.28 20.35 -2.45
N LEU A 12 8.95 20.80 -1.24
CA LEU A 12 8.16 20.12 -0.22
C LEU A 12 6.98 21.01 0.21
N PRO A 13 5.94 21.23 -0.62
CA PRO A 13 4.86 22.11 -0.22
C PRO A 13 3.84 21.42 0.70
N ASN A 14 3.87 20.09 0.89
CA ASN A 14 3.06 19.40 1.91
C ASN A 14 3.64 18.00 2.22
N ALA A 15 4.03 17.81 3.49
CA ALA A 15 4.52 16.60 4.17
C ALA A 15 5.78 15.91 3.60
N ASP A 16 6.75 15.63 4.49
CA ASP A 16 7.92 14.76 4.22
C ASP A 16 7.51 13.34 3.79
N GLN A 17 6.22 12.99 3.96
CA GLN A 17 5.63 11.69 3.69
C GLN A 17 4.34 11.85 2.86
N ARG A 18 4.23 11.12 1.75
CA ARG A 18 3.09 11.25 0.81
C ARG A 18 2.44 9.90 0.54
N ALA A 19 1.11 9.85 0.59
CA ALA A 19 0.35 8.65 0.20
C ALA A 19 0.62 8.23 -1.26
N ALA A 20 0.95 9.20 -2.12
CA ALA A 20 1.37 8.94 -3.50
C ALA A 20 2.66 8.09 -3.61
N SER A 21 3.49 8.03 -2.56
CA SER A 21 4.65 7.12 -2.53
C SER A 21 4.21 5.66 -2.51
N LEU A 22 3.06 5.34 -1.94
CA LEU A 22 2.51 3.99 -1.86
C LEU A 22 1.47 3.70 -2.97
N PHE A 23 0.69 4.71 -3.36
CA PHE A 23 -0.48 4.54 -4.23
C PHE A 23 -0.47 5.37 -5.52
N GLY A 24 0.59 6.15 -5.76
CA GLY A 24 0.66 7.07 -6.89
C GLY A 24 0.92 6.39 -8.23
N ALA A 25 1.43 5.16 -8.21
CA ALA A 25 1.67 4.34 -9.40
C ALA A 25 1.41 2.86 -9.07
N ASP A 26 0.94 2.08 -10.05
CA ASP A 26 0.76 0.64 -9.84
C ASP A 26 2.11 -0.08 -9.78
N THR A 27 3.14 0.38 -10.50
CA THR A 27 4.53 -0.10 -10.37
C THR A 27 5.38 0.94 -9.66
N LEU A 28 5.96 0.56 -8.53
CA LEU A 28 7.00 1.31 -7.83
C LEU A 28 8.30 1.12 -8.61
N SER A 29 8.82 2.19 -9.22
CA SER A 29 10.07 2.12 -10.00
C SER A 29 11.25 1.66 -9.14
N ALA A 30 12.27 1.08 -9.78
CA ALA A 30 13.47 0.61 -9.12
C ALA A 30 14.34 1.74 -8.52
N ASP A 31 14.09 3.00 -8.91
CA ASP A 31 14.83 4.19 -8.47
C ASP A 31 14.38 4.66 -7.07
N GLY A 32 14.40 3.75 -6.08
CA GLY A 32 14.09 4.07 -4.69
C GLY A 32 12.61 4.28 -4.37
N ALA A 33 11.68 4.07 -5.31
CA ALA A 33 10.24 4.22 -5.04
C ALA A 33 9.72 3.15 -4.07
N VAL A 34 10.29 1.95 -4.10
CA VAL A 34 9.99 0.88 -3.11
C VAL A 34 10.41 1.32 -1.71
N ASP A 35 11.59 1.93 -1.58
CA ASP A 35 12.10 2.43 -0.30
C ASP A 35 11.23 3.59 0.19
N ALA A 36 10.88 4.54 -0.69
CA ALA A 36 9.97 5.63 -0.35
C ALA A 36 8.57 5.14 0.08
N ALA A 37 8.05 4.08 -0.54
CA ALA A 37 6.79 3.45 -0.13
C ALA A 37 6.91 2.77 1.24
N ASN A 38 8.05 2.12 1.50
CA ASN A 38 8.34 1.49 2.79
C ASN A 38 8.56 2.51 3.91
N ASP A 39 9.24 3.62 3.63
CA ASP A 39 9.43 4.74 4.55
C ASP A 39 8.10 5.40 4.89
N TYR A 40 7.23 5.58 3.88
CA TYR A 40 5.86 6.04 4.09
C TYR A 40 5.07 5.07 4.96
N ALA A 41 5.08 3.77 4.64
CA ALA A 41 4.40 2.74 5.43
C ALA A 41 4.92 2.66 6.88
N THR A 42 6.23 2.81 7.06
CA THR A 42 6.87 2.84 8.38
C THR A 42 6.44 4.06 9.17
N THR A 43 6.39 5.22 8.53
CA THR A 43 5.95 6.48 9.16
C THR A 43 4.45 6.48 9.46
N LEU A 44 3.66 5.85 8.60
CA LEU A 44 2.20 5.75 8.78
C LEU A 44 1.82 4.91 10.01
N ILE A 45 2.62 3.89 10.33
CA ILE A 45 2.36 2.98 11.45
C ILE A 45 3.15 3.34 12.72
N GLN A 46 4.30 4.02 12.59
CA GLN A 46 5.23 4.45 13.66
C GLN A 46 5.14 3.61 14.96
N PRO A 47 5.79 2.45 15.05
CA PRO A 47 5.72 1.70 16.29
C PRO A 47 6.51 2.41 17.39
N VAL A 48 5.83 2.82 18.44
CA VAL A 48 6.51 3.10 19.72
C VAL A 48 6.88 1.74 20.30
N ALA A 49 8.17 1.41 20.37
CA ALA A 49 8.59 0.14 20.96
C ALA A 49 8.31 0.15 22.47
N PRO A 50 7.55 -0.83 23.00
CA PRO A 50 7.33 -0.93 24.44
C PRO A 50 8.65 -1.16 25.17
N ALA A 51 8.86 -0.46 26.29
CA ALA A 51 10.04 -0.63 27.12
C ALA A 51 10.24 -2.11 27.53
N ALA A 52 11.50 -2.53 27.60
CA ALA A 52 11.83 -3.88 28.00
C ALA A 52 11.45 -4.14 29.46
N LEU A 53 10.69 -5.20 29.73
CA LEU A 53 10.43 -5.70 31.07
C LEU A 53 11.68 -6.46 31.55
N ARG A 54 12.18 -6.13 32.75
CA ARG A 54 13.32 -6.84 33.35
C ARG A 54 12.86 -8.19 33.94
N GLY A 55 13.78 -9.17 34.01
CA GLY A 55 13.48 -10.53 34.47
C GLY A 55 12.81 -10.61 35.85
N GLU A 56 13.25 -9.76 36.78
CA GLU A 56 12.70 -9.65 38.14
C GLU A 56 11.25 -9.11 38.16
N GLN A 57 10.85 -8.33 37.15
CA GLN A 57 9.50 -7.78 37.06
C GLN A 57 8.49 -8.83 36.59
N LEU A 58 8.94 -9.81 35.78
CA LEU A 58 8.09 -10.87 35.21
C LEU A 58 7.57 -11.90 36.24
N SER A 59 8.16 -11.95 37.44
CA SER A 59 7.68 -12.82 38.52
C SER A 59 6.45 -12.25 39.24
N SER A 60 6.27 -10.93 39.20
CA SER A 60 5.14 -10.24 39.84
C SER A 60 3.86 -10.33 38.99
N LEU A 61 2.68 -10.30 39.64
CA LEU A 61 1.38 -10.28 38.94
C LEU A 61 1.29 -9.08 37.97
N ARG A 62 1.72 -7.89 38.41
CA ARG A 62 1.75 -6.67 37.59
C ARG A 62 2.67 -6.79 36.37
N GLY A 63 3.84 -7.41 36.52
CA GLY A 63 4.75 -7.60 35.38
C GLY A 63 4.30 -8.68 34.40
N ARG A 64 3.57 -9.72 34.87
CA ARG A 64 2.91 -10.68 33.97
C ARG A 64 1.80 -10.02 33.16
N GLU A 65 1.00 -9.16 33.79
CA GLU A 65 -0.03 -8.38 33.09
C GLU A 65 0.59 -7.43 32.06
N ALA A 66 1.64 -6.70 32.44
CA ALA A 66 2.39 -5.83 31.53
C ALA A 66 3.00 -6.62 30.35
N ALA A 67 3.50 -7.84 30.59
CA ALA A 67 4.04 -8.70 29.54
C ALA A 67 2.97 -9.12 28.53
N THR A 68 1.76 -9.45 29.01
CA THR A 68 0.62 -9.78 28.14
C THR A 68 0.20 -8.58 27.30
N ARG A 69 0.09 -7.38 27.90
CA ARG A 69 -0.22 -6.13 27.19
C ARG A 69 0.83 -5.79 26.12
N ARG A 70 2.12 -5.99 26.43
CA ARG A 70 3.20 -5.79 25.46
C ARG A 70 3.12 -6.76 24.27
N ARG A 71 2.78 -8.02 24.53
CA ARG A 71 2.58 -9.02 23.47
C ARG A 71 1.40 -8.65 22.58
N SER A 72 0.25 -8.26 23.16
CA SER A 72 -0.91 -7.86 22.37
C SER A 72 -0.62 -6.62 21.51
N TYR A 73 0.05 -5.61 22.06
CA TYR A 73 0.50 -4.43 21.32
C TYR A 73 1.39 -4.82 20.13
N ASN A 74 2.44 -5.61 20.38
CA ASN A 74 3.36 -6.04 19.33
C ASN A 74 2.65 -6.85 18.23
N SER A 75 1.71 -7.73 18.59
CA SER A 75 0.94 -8.51 17.62
C SER A 75 0.08 -7.63 16.71
N ARG A 76 -0.62 -6.64 17.27
CA ARG A 76 -1.48 -5.73 16.50
C ARG A 76 -0.67 -4.78 15.62
N MET A 77 0.43 -4.25 16.16
CA MET A 77 1.36 -3.42 15.41
C MET A 77 2.04 -4.21 14.27
N SER A 78 2.37 -5.49 14.50
CA SER A 78 2.88 -6.39 13.47
C SER A 78 1.86 -6.65 12.37
N LEU A 79 0.57 -6.82 12.71
CA LEU A 79 -0.49 -6.96 11.73
C LEU A 79 -0.64 -5.70 10.86
N ALA A 80 -0.67 -4.51 11.50
CA ALA A 80 -0.77 -3.24 10.79
C ALA A 80 0.38 -3.05 9.79
N ARG A 81 1.62 -3.38 10.20
CA ARG A 81 2.79 -3.39 9.30
C ARG A 81 2.70 -4.43 8.18
N TRP A 82 2.16 -5.61 8.48
CA TRP A 82 2.01 -6.65 7.47
C TRP A 82 1.06 -6.20 6.35
N VAL A 83 -0.05 -5.54 6.70
CA VAL A 83 -1.01 -5.02 5.72
C VAL A 83 -0.36 -3.98 4.81
N THR A 84 0.34 -2.99 5.37
CA THR A 84 1.01 -1.97 4.55
C THR A 84 2.14 -2.57 3.72
N GLY A 85 2.91 -3.51 4.26
CA GLY A 85 3.93 -4.25 3.52
C GLY A 85 3.36 -5.09 2.38
N TYR A 86 2.20 -5.72 2.58
CA TYR A 86 1.49 -6.44 1.52
C TYR A 86 1.09 -5.49 0.38
N VAL A 87 0.51 -4.33 0.70
CA VAL A 87 0.17 -3.31 -0.31
C VAL A 87 1.41 -2.87 -1.10
N THR A 88 2.51 -2.55 -0.41
CA THR A 88 3.78 -2.20 -1.07
C THR A 88 4.26 -3.31 -2.00
N SER A 89 4.16 -4.58 -1.57
CA SER A 89 4.62 -5.73 -2.35
C SER A 89 3.92 -5.90 -3.69
N LEU A 90 2.63 -5.51 -3.76
CA LEU A 90 1.85 -5.55 -5.01
C LEU A 90 2.38 -4.58 -6.07
N GLY A 91 3.06 -3.52 -5.62
CA GLY A 91 3.68 -2.51 -6.48
C GLY A 91 5.12 -2.82 -6.88
N VAL A 92 5.74 -3.86 -6.32
CA VAL A 92 7.14 -4.20 -6.61
C VAL A 92 7.28 -4.85 -8.00
N PRO A 93 8.23 -4.41 -8.84
CA PRO A 93 8.49 -5.01 -10.15
C PRO A 93 8.85 -6.50 -10.04
N SER A 94 7.93 -7.37 -10.42
CA SER A 94 8.00 -8.83 -10.18
C SER A 94 7.68 -9.66 -11.41
N VAL A 95 6.96 -9.13 -12.40
CA VAL A 95 6.53 -9.86 -13.60
C VAL A 95 7.09 -9.26 -14.88
N THR A 96 7.47 -10.12 -15.82
CA THR A 96 7.85 -9.71 -17.17
C THR A 96 6.60 -9.41 -17.99
N LEU A 97 6.54 -8.23 -18.61
CA LEU A 97 5.39 -7.84 -19.43
C LEU A 97 5.38 -8.56 -20.79
N THR A 98 4.21 -8.98 -21.22
CA THR A 98 3.98 -9.55 -22.55
C THR A 98 4.06 -8.47 -23.63
N ARG A 99 4.18 -8.89 -24.89
CA ARG A 99 4.18 -7.97 -26.05
C ARG A 99 2.93 -7.09 -26.07
N ASP A 100 1.77 -7.67 -25.81
CA ASP A 100 0.51 -6.94 -25.87
C ASP A 100 0.37 -5.95 -24.71
N GLN A 101 0.85 -6.30 -23.50
CA GLN A 101 0.86 -5.38 -22.36
C GLN A 101 1.77 -4.18 -22.64
N LYS A 102 2.93 -4.39 -23.28
CA LYS A 102 3.82 -3.30 -23.72
C LYS A 102 3.16 -2.42 -24.79
N ALA A 103 2.39 -3.03 -25.69
CA ALA A 103 1.63 -2.28 -26.69
C ALA A 103 0.54 -1.43 -26.03
N GLU A 104 -0.18 -1.96 -25.04
CA GLU A 104 -1.18 -1.19 -24.29
C GLU A 104 -0.53 -0.05 -23.48
N MET A 105 0.63 -0.27 -22.84
CA MET A 105 1.36 0.82 -22.19
C MET A 105 1.64 1.98 -23.16
N THR A 106 2.04 1.66 -24.39
CA THR A 106 2.26 2.68 -25.42
C THR A 106 0.96 3.39 -25.80
N ALA A 107 -0.15 2.64 -25.90
CA ALA A 107 -1.48 3.19 -26.18
C ALA A 107 -1.97 4.12 -25.06
N GLU A 108 -1.61 3.83 -23.80
CA GLU A 108 -1.86 4.67 -22.63
C GLU A 108 -0.89 5.88 -22.52
N GLY A 109 0.07 6.02 -23.45
CA GLY A 109 1.06 7.09 -23.46
C GLY A 109 2.23 6.88 -22.49
N LEU A 110 2.40 5.66 -21.98
CA LEU A 110 3.48 5.27 -21.08
C LEU A 110 4.68 4.70 -21.87
N THR A 111 5.88 4.81 -21.29
CA THR A 111 7.06 4.13 -21.81
C THR A 111 6.98 2.63 -21.49
N PRO A 112 7.11 1.73 -22.49
CA PRO A 112 7.07 0.30 -22.25
C PRO A 112 8.17 -0.16 -21.29
N LEU A 113 7.78 -0.95 -20.30
CA LEU A 113 8.70 -1.59 -19.37
C LEU A 113 8.85 -3.08 -19.69
N ASP A 114 10.03 -3.64 -19.42
CA ASP A 114 10.22 -5.09 -19.52
C ASP A 114 9.69 -5.83 -18.30
N LYS A 115 9.77 -5.19 -17.12
CA LYS A 115 9.32 -5.73 -15.85
C LYS A 115 8.42 -4.72 -15.15
N ALA A 116 7.27 -5.18 -14.67
CA ALA A 116 6.31 -4.37 -13.93
C ALA A 116 5.82 -5.11 -12.68
N SER A 117 5.00 -4.44 -11.90
CA SER A 117 4.32 -5.05 -10.76
C SER A 117 3.15 -5.92 -11.23
N TRP A 118 2.71 -6.84 -10.36
CA TRP A 118 1.48 -7.61 -10.61
C TRP A 118 0.26 -6.70 -10.78
N LEU A 119 0.17 -5.63 -9.99
CA LEU A 119 -0.92 -4.67 -10.07
C LEU A 119 -0.96 -3.96 -11.43
N GLN A 120 0.19 -3.52 -11.94
CA GLN A 120 0.29 -2.90 -13.27
C GLN A 120 -0.04 -3.91 -14.38
N ALA A 121 0.47 -5.14 -14.29
CA ALA A 121 0.18 -6.16 -15.28
C ALA A 121 -1.32 -6.49 -15.36
N MET A 122 -2.01 -6.57 -14.21
CA MET A 122 -3.45 -6.72 -14.15
C MET A 122 -4.18 -5.50 -14.71
N ALA A 123 -3.75 -4.29 -14.36
CA ALA A 123 -4.33 -3.05 -14.87
C ALA A 123 -4.24 -2.97 -16.39
N LEU A 124 -3.08 -3.28 -16.97
CA LEU A 124 -2.89 -3.30 -18.42
C LEU A 124 -3.78 -4.33 -19.12
N GLU A 125 -3.94 -5.54 -18.56
CA GLU A 125 -4.83 -6.54 -19.15
C GLU A 125 -6.30 -6.13 -19.14
N VAL A 126 -6.72 -5.47 -18.06
CA VAL A 126 -8.08 -4.94 -17.91
C VAL A 126 -8.31 -3.77 -18.85
N ASN A 127 -7.42 -2.78 -18.84
CA ASN A 127 -7.53 -1.58 -19.67
C ASN A 127 -7.49 -1.93 -21.16
N ARG A 128 -6.63 -2.88 -21.57
CA ARG A 128 -6.57 -3.37 -22.96
C ARG A 128 -7.92 -3.85 -23.49
N ARG A 129 -8.81 -4.34 -22.62
CA ARG A 129 -10.15 -4.85 -23.00
C ARG A 129 -11.25 -3.78 -22.91
N VAL A 130 -10.92 -2.57 -22.48
CA VAL A 130 -11.87 -1.46 -22.34
C VAL A 130 -11.50 -0.29 -23.24
N SER A 131 -10.23 0.15 -23.22
CA SER A 131 -9.73 1.32 -23.94
C SER A 131 -9.08 1.01 -25.29
N SER A 132 -8.62 -0.22 -25.51
CA SER A 132 -7.81 -0.50 -26.70
C SER A 132 -8.62 -0.50 -27.98
N VAL A 133 -8.19 0.31 -28.95
CA VAL A 133 -8.78 0.35 -30.30
C VAL A 133 -8.62 -0.99 -31.00
N SER A 134 -7.50 -1.69 -30.76
CA SER A 134 -7.21 -3.00 -31.33
C SER A 134 -8.17 -4.09 -30.85
N TRP A 135 -8.51 -4.08 -29.55
CA TRP A 135 -9.48 -4.98 -28.96
C TRP A 135 -10.88 -4.71 -29.51
N ASN A 136 -11.28 -3.44 -29.59
CA ASN A 136 -12.58 -3.05 -30.16
C ASN A 136 -12.71 -3.47 -31.63
N ALA A 137 -11.67 -3.27 -32.44
CA ALA A 137 -11.65 -3.73 -33.83
C ALA A 137 -11.77 -5.26 -33.94
N SER A 138 -11.07 -5.99 -33.06
CA SER A 138 -11.16 -7.46 -32.97
C SER A 138 -12.55 -7.93 -32.56
N LEU A 139 -13.21 -7.20 -31.66
CA LEU A 139 -14.57 -7.47 -31.24
C LEU A 139 -15.55 -7.31 -32.40
N GLN A 140 -15.41 -6.25 -33.20
CA GLN A 140 -16.29 -5.99 -34.35
C GLN A 140 -16.17 -7.07 -35.44
N ALA A 141 -14.98 -7.67 -35.59
CA ALA A 141 -14.71 -8.75 -36.54
C ALA A 141 -15.22 -10.13 -36.09
N MET A 142 -15.78 -10.26 -34.88
CA MET A 142 -16.25 -11.54 -34.31
C MET A 142 -17.54 -12.00 -35.03
N PRO A 143 -17.56 -13.18 -35.73
CA PRO A 143 -18.75 -13.70 -36.41
C PRO A 143 -19.86 -14.14 -35.43
N PRO A 144 -21.07 -14.43 -35.93
CA PRO A 144 -22.29 -13.70 -35.57
C PRO A 144 -22.56 -13.64 -34.05
N ALA A 145 -22.79 -12.48 -33.43
CA ALA A 145 -22.01 -11.23 -33.47
C ALA A 145 -22.55 -10.29 -32.37
N SER A 146 -23.85 -10.18 -32.11
CA SER A 146 -24.34 -9.27 -31.05
C SER A 146 -24.11 -9.80 -29.64
N VAL A 147 -24.69 -10.95 -29.31
CA VAL A 147 -24.69 -11.49 -27.93
C VAL A 147 -23.28 -11.79 -27.43
N MET A 148 -22.40 -12.39 -28.25
CA MET A 148 -21.02 -12.67 -27.84
C MET A 148 -20.19 -11.39 -27.66
N ARG A 149 -20.45 -10.33 -28.45
CA ARG A 149 -19.81 -9.02 -28.26
C ARG A 149 -20.33 -8.34 -27.00
N GLU A 150 -21.63 -8.40 -26.74
CA GLU A 150 -22.23 -7.91 -25.51
C GLU A 150 -21.63 -8.63 -24.30
N VAL A 151 -21.59 -9.96 -24.29
CA VAL A 151 -20.96 -10.76 -23.21
C VAL A 151 -19.49 -10.38 -23.03
N ALA A 152 -18.72 -10.27 -24.12
CA ALA A 152 -17.31 -9.89 -24.02
C ALA A 152 -17.13 -8.46 -23.45
N THR A 153 -18.04 -7.54 -23.80
CA THR A 153 -18.05 -6.16 -23.30
C THR A 153 -18.42 -6.10 -21.83
N GLU A 154 -19.47 -6.80 -21.43
CA GLU A 154 -19.92 -6.93 -20.04
C GLU A 154 -18.83 -7.56 -19.16
N MET A 155 -18.16 -8.61 -19.65
CA MET A 155 -17.02 -9.21 -18.93
C MET A 155 -15.84 -8.24 -18.78
N ALA A 156 -15.54 -7.44 -19.81
CA ALA A 156 -14.49 -6.43 -19.72
C ALA A 156 -14.83 -5.35 -18.70
N GLN A 157 -16.07 -4.85 -18.70
CA GLN A 157 -16.56 -3.87 -17.73
C GLN A 157 -16.59 -4.44 -16.30
N ALA A 158 -17.04 -5.69 -16.13
CA ALA A 158 -17.03 -6.37 -14.83
C ALA A 158 -15.60 -6.50 -14.27
N ASN A 159 -14.63 -6.87 -15.10
CA ASN A 159 -13.22 -6.95 -14.68
C ASN A 159 -12.65 -5.57 -14.34
N TYR A 160 -13.03 -4.52 -15.08
CA TYR A 160 -12.65 -3.15 -14.77
C TYR A 160 -13.17 -2.70 -13.40
N LEU A 161 -14.46 -2.92 -13.14
CA LEU A 161 -15.05 -2.62 -11.84
C LEU A 161 -14.41 -3.43 -10.71
N ALA A 162 -14.10 -4.71 -10.95
CA ALA A 162 -13.41 -5.56 -9.99
C ALA A 162 -12.02 -5.01 -9.64
N LEU A 163 -11.26 -4.51 -10.62
CA LEU A 163 -9.96 -3.88 -10.38
C LEU A 163 -10.09 -2.58 -9.56
N GLN A 164 -11.08 -1.73 -9.85
CA GLN A 164 -11.30 -0.51 -9.06
C GLN A 164 -11.73 -0.83 -7.62
N ASN A 165 -12.60 -1.82 -7.43
CA ASN A 165 -12.98 -2.30 -6.10
C ASN A 165 -11.80 -2.91 -5.35
N TYR A 166 -10.90 -3.61 -6.04
CA TYR A 166 -9.67 -4.12 -5.46
C TYR A 166 -8.78 -2.98 -4.95
N ARG A 167 -8.53 -1.96 -5.77
CA ARG A 167 -7.78 -0.75 -5.34
C ARG A 167 -8.44 -0.06 -4.15
N LEU A 168 -9.76 0.11 -4.17
CA LEU A 168 -10.51 0.64 -3.03
C LEU A 168 -10.29 -0.18 -1.76
N SER A 169 -10.30 -1.51 -1.88
CA SER A 169 -10.06 -2.42 -0.76
C SER A 169 -8.64 -2.27 -0.20
N LEU A 170 -7.63 -2.03 -1.06
CA LEU A 170 -6.27 -1.73 -0.59
C LEU A 170 -6.22 -0.42 0.21
N TYR A 171 -6.88 0.65 -0.26
CA TYR A 171 -6.98 1.90 0.49
C TYR A 171 -7.64 1.70 1.85
N LEU A 172 -8.78 1.00 1.89
CA LEU A 172 -9.52 0.72 3.12
C LEU A 172 -8.71 -0.15 4.09
N ALA A 173 -7.99 -1.16 3.59
CA ALA A 173 -7.13 -2.00 4.40
C ALA A 173 -5.99 -1.19 5.03
N THR A 174 -5.34 -0.31 4.26
CA THR A 174 -4.30 0.59 4.78
C THR A 174 -4.85 1.58 5.81
N MET A 175 -6.01 2.18 5.57
CA MET A 175 -6.68 3.05 6.56
C MET A 175 -7.02 2.28 7.85
N GLY A 176 -7.51 1.05 7.73
CA GLY A 176 -7.78 0.18 8.87
C GLY A 176 -6.51 -0.15 9.66
N ALA A 177 -5.41 -0.48 8.97
CA ALA A 177 -4.11 -0.71 9.60
C ALA A 177 -3.61 0.53 10.36
N THR A 178 -3.71 1.72 9.77
CA THR A 178 -3.36 3.00 10.42
C THR A 178 -4.20 3.22 11.67
N ARG A 179 -5.51 2.99 11.59
CA ARG A 179 -6.41 3.14 12.73
C ARG A 179 -6.04 2.20 13.88
N VAL A 180 -5.77 0.92 13.58
CA VAL A 180 -5.29 -0.04 14.59
C VAL A 180 -4.01 0.45 15.24
N ALA A 181 -3.04 0.94 14.47
CA ALA A 181 -1.79 1.45 15.02
C ALA A 181 -2.02 2.66 15.95
N GLN A 182 -2.86 3.62 15.55
CA GLN A 182 -3.19 4.80 16.34
C GLN A 182 -3.94 4.45 17.64
N GLU A 183 -4.94 3.57 17.57
CA GLU A 183 -5.69 3.12 18.75
C GLU A 183 -4.79 2.40 19.75
N GLU A 184 -3.89 1.54 19.27
CA GLU A 184 -2.93 0.84 20.13
C GLU A 184 -1.88 1.77 20.72
N GLU A 185 -1.42 2.79 19.99
CA GLU A 185 -0.47 3.77 20.52
C GLU A 185 -1.10 4.59 21.67
N VAL A 186 -2.35 5.03 21.50
CA VAL A 186 -3.09 5.75 22.56
C VAL A 186 -3.33 4.83 23.77
N ALA A 187 -3.86 3.62 23.53
CA ALA A 187 -4.12 2.66 24.61
C ALA A 187 -2.84 2.26 25.36
N PHE A 188 -1.71 2.17 24.65
CA PHE A 188 -0.42 1.88 25.26
C PHE A 188 0.07 3.06 26.11
N LYS A 189 -0.06 4.31 25.65
CA LYS A 189 0.31 5.51 26.43
C LYS A 189 -0.46 5.60 27.75
N ASP A 190 -1.77 5.37 27.72
CA ASP A 190 -2.62 5.43 28.91
C ASP A 190 -2.38 4.25 29.87
N GLY A 191 -1.88 3.12 29.35
CA GLY A 191 -1.54 1.92 30.10
C GLY A 191 -0.16 1.92 30.76
N LEU A 192 0.68 2.94 30.51
CA LEU A 192 2.02 3.09 31.11
C LEU A 192 1.92 3.62 32.54
N THR A 193 1.38 2.83 33.47
CA THR A 193 1.68 3.06 34.89
C THR A 193 3.18 2.88 35.10
N PRO A 194 3.93 3.88 35.61
CA PRO A 194 5.34 3.71 35.92
C PRO A 194 5.47 2.56 36.91
N MET A 195 6.12 1.47 36.50
CA MET A 195 6.48 0.43 37.46
C MET A 195 7.54 1.03 38.39
N PRO A 196 7.38 0.89 39.72
CA PRO A 196 8.32 1.49 40.66
C PRO A 196 9.74 1.00 40.38
N SER A 197 10.65 1.95 40.26
CA SER A 197 12.09 1.69 40.23
C SER A 197 12.47 0.97 41.52
N PRO A 198 13.31 -0.07 41.50
CA PRO A 198 13.78 -0.69 42.73
C PRO A 198 14.50 0.36 43.59
N THR A 199 14.06 0.51 44.84
CA THR A 199 14.79 1.26 45.86
C THR A 199 16.02 0.46 46.25
N ILE A 200 17.22 0.96 45.92
CA ILE A 200 18.45 0.48 46.53
C ILE A 200 18.41 1.01 47.97
N ASN A 201 18.03 0.17 48.93
CA ASN A 201 18.26 0.50 50.34
C ASN A 201 19.78 0.39 50.60
N PRO A 202 20.42 1.42 51.17
CA PRO A 202 21.84 1.40 51.52
C PRO A 202 22.16 0.40 52.64
#